data_AF-A0A348UJR2-F1
#
_entry.id   AF-A0A348UJR2-F1
#
_cell.length_a   1.000
_cell.length_b   1.000
_cell.length_c   1.000
_cell.angle_alpha   90.00
_cell.angle_beta   90.00
_cell.angle_gamma   90.00
#
_symmetry.space_group_name_H-M   'P 1'
#
loop_
_entity.id
_entity.type
_entity.pdbx_description
1 polymer ?
#
loop_
_entity_poly.entity_id
_entity_poly.type
_entity_poly.pdbx_seq_one_letter_code
_entity_poly.pdbx_strand_id
1 'polypeptide(L)'
;ADADRYGVSIGSGIGGINTIEETHSTLLKSGPRRVSPFFVPASVINMISGNLSIRFGYRGPNLAVVTACTTGTHNIGLGARL
;
A
#
# COMPACT_ATOMS: atom_id res chain seq x y z
N ALA A 1 14.56 -19.14 -8.10
CA ALA A 1 13.66 -18.36 -8.97
C ALA A 1 14.25 -16.96 -9.10
N ASP A 2 14.23 -16.36 -10.29
CA ASP A 2 14.86 -15.05 -10.54
C ASP A 2 14.00 -13.91 -9.98
N ALA A 3 14.41 -13.32 -8.86
CA ALA A 3 13.66 -12.29 -8.12
C ALA A 3 13.33 -11.05 -8.98
N ASP A 4 14.15 -10.75 -9.98
CA ASP A 4 13.99 -9.59 -10.87
C ASP A 4 12.88 -9.84 -11.91
N ARG A 5 12.45 -11.10 -12.07
CA ARG A 5 11.33 -11.51 -12.94
C ARG A 5 9.96 -11.48 -12.23
N TYR A 6 9.92 -11.22 -10.92
CA TYR A 6 8.67 -11.19 -10.15
C TYR A 6 8.40 -9.78 -9.65
N GLY A 7 7.18 -9.29 -9.90
CA GLY A 7 6.70 -7.98 -9.44
C GLY A 7 5.45 -8.09 -8.57
N VAL A 8 4.99 -6.95 -8.04
CA VAL A 8 3.75 -6.80 -7.28
C VAL A 8 2.91 -5.69 -7.91
N SER A 9 1.65 -6.00 -8.18
CA SER A 9 0.62 -5.04 -8.60
C SER A 9 -0.60 -5.26 -7.70
N ILE A 10 -0.75 -4.41 -6.69
CA ILE A 10 -1.84 -4.52 -5.70
C ILE A 10 -2.39 -3.15 -5.34
N GLY A 11 -3.72 -3.00 -5.42
CA GLY A 11 -4.39 -1.73 -5.14
C GLY A 11 -5.69 -1.90 -4.37
N SER A 12 -6.17 -0.78 -3.85
CA SER A 12 -7.50 -0.60 -3.25
C SER A 12 -8.01 0.79 -3.63
N GLY A 13 -9.32 1.00 -3.59
CA GLY A 13 -9.91 2.33 -3.81
C GLY A 13 -9.39 3.39 -2.83
N ILE A 14 -9.11 3.00 -1.57
CA ILE A 14 -8.48 3.85 -0.56
C ILE A 14 -7.57 3.03 0.36
N GLY A 15 -6.45 3.61 0.79
CA GLY A 15 -5.56 3.01 1.78
C GLY A 15 -5.92 3.43 3.20
N GLY A 16 -5.84 2.50 4.15
CA GLY A 16 -5.72 2.77 5.59
C GLY A 16 -6.69 3.77 6.22
N ILE A 17 -7.94 3.86 5.74
CA ILE A 17 -8.90 4.87 6.21
C ILE A 17 -9.16 4.78 7.72
N ASN A 18 -9.23 3.56 8.27
CA ASN A 18 -9.37 3.35 9.71
C ASN A 18 -8.14 3.86 10.47
N THR A 19 -6.93 3.54 9.99
CA THR A 19 -5.67 4.01 10.57
C THR A 19 -5.60 5.53 10.60
N ILE A 20 -6.08 6.20 9.54
CA ILE A 20 -6.15 7.66 9.45
C ILE A 20 -7.10 8.23 10.50
N GLU A 21 -8.29 7.67 10.64
CA GLU A 21 -9.30 8.11 11.60
C GLU A 21 -8.84 7.91 13.05
N GLU A 22 -8.29 6.74 13.37
CA GLU A 22 -7.73 6.43 14.69
C GLU A 22 -6.54 7.33 15.04
N THR A 23 -5.65 7.57 14.08
CA THR A 23 -4.50 8.47 14.26
C THR A 23 -4.94 9.91 14.44
N HIS A 24 -5.95 10.35 13.69
CA HIS A 24 -6.53 11.68 13.85
C HIS A 24 -7.11 11.85 15.27
N SER A 25 -7.90 10.88 15.72
CA SER A 25 -8.42 10.83 17.09
C SER A 25 -7.31 10.86 18.14
N THR A 26 -6.21 10.13 17.92
CA THR A 26 -5.04 10.11 18.82
C THR A 26 -4.32 11.45 18.85
N LEU A 27 -4.13 12.08 17.69
CA LEU A 27 -3.50 13.39 17.56
C LEU A 27 -4.28 14.46 18.33
N LEU A 28 -5.61 14.47 18.20
CA LEU A 28 -6.47 15.41 18.91
C LEU A 28 -6.47 15.19 20.42
N LYS A 29 -6.55 13.93 20.88
CA LYS A 29 -6.68 13.60 22.30
C LYS A 29 -5.36 13.67 23.07
N SER A 30 -4.25 13.33 22.43
CA SER A 30 -2.99 13.06 23.14
C SER A 30 -1.76 13.72 22.50
N GLY A 31 -1.97 14.53 21.46
CA GLY A 31 -0.93 15.31 20.81
C GLY A 31 -0.02 14.50 19.89
N PRO A 32 0.85 15.19 19.13
CA PRO A 32 1.65 14.58 18.04
C PRO A 32 2.66 13.54 18.53
N ARG A 33 3.14 13.63 19.77
CA ARG A 33 4.11 12.67 20.35
C ARG A 33 3.53 11.26 20.51
N ARG A 34 2.20 11.11 20.44
CA ARG A 34 1.50 9.83 20.56
C ARG A 34 1.16 9.20 19.21
N VAL A 35 1.40 9.90 18.11
CA VAL A 35 1.25 9.35 16.76
C VAL A 35 2.37 8.33 16.51
N SER A 36 2.01 7.15 16.03
CA SER A 36 2.96 6.10 15.71
C SER A 36 3.88 6.53 14.55
N PRO A 37 5.19 6.26 14.59
CA PRO A 37 6.07 6.46 13.44
C PRO A 37 5.67 5.56 12.25
N PHE A 38 4.90 4.50 12.48
CA PHE A 38 4.35 3.64 11.45
C PHE A 38 3.02 4.12 10.87
N PHE A 39 2.52 5.30 11.26
CA PHE A 39 1.29 5.86 10.72
C PHE A 39 1.30 5.91 9.17
N VAL A 40 2.35 6.49 8.59
CA VAL A 40 2.49 6.60 7.13
C VAL A 40 2.59 5.22 6.48
N PRO A 41 3.51 4.32 6.91
CA PRO A 41 3.54 2.93 6.45
C PRO A 41 2.20 2.18 6.53
N ALA A 42 1.40 2.43 7.56
CA ALA A 42 0.13 1.75 7.78
C ALA A 42 -1.06 2.38 7.03
N SER A 43 -0.89 3.60 6.50
CA SER A 43 -1.99 4.37 5.90
C SER A 43 -1.88 4.48 4.38
N VAL A 44 -0.67 4.69 3.85
CA VAL A 44 -0.49 4.96 2.42
C VAL A 44 -0.69 3.68 1.61
N ILE A 45 -1.54 3.76 0.59
CA ILE A 45 -1.97 2.59 -0.19
C ILE A 45 -0.80 1.82 -0.85
N ASN A 46 0.27 2.51 -1.24
CA ASN A 46 1.42 1.85 -1.87
C ASN A 46 2.23 0.95 -0.93
N MET A 47 2.06 1.10 0.38
CA MET A 47 2.80 0.33 1.36
C MET A 47 2.43 -1.15 1.36
N ILE A 48 1.23 -1.52 0.91
CA ILE A 48 0.89 -2.94 0.75
C ILE A 48 1.75 -3.60 -0.34
N SER A 49 2.03 -2.88 -1.44
CA SER A 49 2.87 -3.38 -2.53
C SER A 49 4.34 -3.50 -2.09
N GLY A 50 4.84 -2.48 -1.38
CA GLY A 50 6.15 -2.51 -0.72
C GLY A 50 6.30 -3.69 0.26
N ASN A 51 5.35 -3.87 1.16
CA ASN A 51 5.37 -4.97 2.14
C ASN A 51 5.33 -6.35 1.49
N LEU A 52 4.51 -6.55 0.45
CA LEU A 52 4.50 -7.82 -0.30
C LEU A 52 5.83 -8.06 -1.00
N SER A 53 6.39 -7.05 -1.66
CA SER A 53 7.69 -7.15 -2.35
C SER A 53 8.80 -7.58 -1.39
N ILE A 54 8.85 -6.97 -0.20
CA ILE A 54 9.81 -7.36 0.85
C ILE A 54 9.53 -8.78 1.35
N ARG A 55 8.26 -9.10 1.67
CA ARG A 55 7.86 -10.41 2.22
C ARG A 55 8.20 -11.57 1.31
N PHE A 56 8.07 -11.39 -0.01
CA PHE A 56 8.31 -12.44 -1.00
C PHE A 56 9.64 -12.31 -1.75
N GLY A 57 10.42 -11.27 -1.48
CA GLY A 57 11.71 -11.04 -2.14
C GLY A 57 11.59 -10.67 -3.62
N TYR A 58 10.48 -10.05 -4.03
CA TYR A 58 10.24 -9.64 -5.41
C TYR A 58 10.93 -8.31 -5.73
N ARG A 59 11.65 -8.25 -6.85
CA ARG A 59 12.50 -7.12 -7.25
C ARG A 59 12.13 -6.50 -8.60
N GLY A 60 11.17 -7.09 -9.30
CA GLY A 60 10.54 -6.51 -10.49
C GLY A 60 9.61 -5.34 -10.16
N PRO A 61 8.68 -4.98 -11.08
CA PRO A 61 7.77 -3.85 -10.89
C PRO A 61 7.01 -3.91 -9.56
N ASN A 62 6.99 -2.80 -8.81
CA ASN A 62 6.30 -2.68 -7.52
C ASN A 62 5.30 -1.51 -7.58
N LEU A 63 4.02 -1.84 -7.74
CA LEU A 63 2.97 -0.89 -8.06
C LEU A 63 1.77 -1.03 -7.11
N ALA A 64 1.16 0.12 -6.81
CA ALA A 64 -0.16 0.18 -6.21
C ALA A 64 -1.06 1.14 -6.98
N VAL A 65 -1.85 0.56 -7.88
CA VAL A 65 -2.72 1.31 -8.79
C VAL A 65 -4.05 1.56 -8.12
N VAL A 66 -4.59 2.77 -8.25
CA VAL A 66 -5.87 3.18 -7.66
C VAL A 66 -6.70 3.89 -8.70
N THR A 67 -7.83 3.29 -9.08
CA THR A 67 -8.79 3.86 -10.02
C THR A 67 -10.22 3.61 -9.57
N ALA A 68 -10.47 3.83 -8.27
CA ALA A 68 -11.76 3.59 -7.64
C ALA A 68 -12.28 2.16 -7.93
N CYS A 69 -13.50 2.03 -8.45
CA CYS A 69 -14.16 0.75 -8.70
C CYS A 69 -13.42 -0.16 -9.70
N THR A 70 -12.61 0.40 -10.59
CA THR A 70 -11.88 -0.37 -11.61
C THR A 70 -10.46 -0.75 -11.18
N THR A 71 -10.08 -0.46 -9.93
CA THR A 71 -8.73 -0.72 -9.40
C THR A 71 -8.27 -2.14 -9.65
N GLY A 72 -9.12 -3.14 -9.37
CA GLY A 72 -8.78 -4.54 -9.61
C GLY A 72 -8.49 -4.83 -11.08
N THR A 73 -9.37 -4.36 -11.97
CA THR A 73 -9.21 -4.53 -13.43
C THR A 73 -7.92 -3.91 -13.95
N HIS A 74 -7.58 -2.70 -13.50
CA HIS A 74 -6.31 -2.07 -13.92
C HIS A 74 -5.09 -2.79 -13.35
N ASN A 75 -5.13 -3.31 -12.12
CA ASN A 75 -4.02 -4.10 -11.58
C ASN A 75 -3.79 -5.37 -12.41
N ILE A 76 -4.86 -6.06 -12.86
CA ILE A 76 -4.76 -7.22 -13.76
C ILE A 76 -4.18 -6.80 -15.12
N GLY A 77 -4.71 -5.74 -15.73
CA GLY A 77 -4.23 -5.26 -17.03
C GLY A 77 -2.76 -4.84 -17.02
N LEU A 78 -2.31 -4.18 -15.93
CA LEU A 78 -0.92 -3.82 -15.75
C LEU A 78 -0.03 -5.04 -15.47
N GLY A 79 -0.52 -5.99 -14.67
CA GLY A 79 0.20 -7.25 -14.40
C GLY A 79 0.38 -8.13 -15.64
N ALA A 80 -0.51 -8.01 -16.64
CA ALA A 80 -0.34 -8.69 -17.92
C ALA A 80 0.62 -7.96 -18.88
N ARG A 81 0.83 -6.64 -18.69
CA ARG A 81 1.59 -5.78 -19.60
C ARG A 81 3.06 -5.60 -19.20
N LEU A 82 3.32 -5.53 -17.89
CA LEU A 82 4.63 -5.25 -17.29
C LEU A 82 5.36 -6.54 -16.95
#